data_AF-A0A6P8I0L1-F1
#
_entry.id   AF-A0A6P8I0L1-F1
#
_cell.length_a   1.000
_cell.length_b   1.000
_cell.length_c   1.000
_cell.angle_alpha   90.00
_cell.angle_beta   90.00
_cell.angle_gamma   90.00
#
_symmetry.space_group_name_H-M   'P 1'
#
loop_
_entity.id
_entity.type
_entity.pdbx_description
1 polymer ?
#
loop_
_entity_poly.entity_id
_entity_poly.type
_entity_poly.pdbx_seq_one_letter_code
_entity_poly.pdbx_strand_id
1 'polypeptide(L)'
;MLQSFTFINNFRILKRSHNLFKRISPAYNFHLNQIRTIFYTNSKESSSRKNLCLGKKQLLGREMASDGKYLDAHIIAVCQMTSKNDVHANFRTCKDLIERAKARRAKMVFLPEAYDYLGETKQESLAMAQSIKGPRMKEMCQLAKENDIWLSLGGFHNKSTDDENRISNTHVIVDNNGEIVSTYDKAHLFDVDIKDGPKLKESANCIPGNEIVPPVTTPVGKVGMAICYDLRFPEMALSLAKQGADILTFPSAFTFTTGTAHWEVLLRSRAIETQCYVVAAAQIGQTTSKRKCYGHAMVVDPWGTVIAQCHEETGLCVAEIHHQYIKQVREQMPVWSHRRTDLYGDLKPNL
;
A
#
# COMPACT_ATOMS: atom_id res chain seq x y z
N MET A 1 39.97 -5.90 52.59
CA MET A 1 39.85 -4.51 53.04
C MET A 1 39.44 -3.69 51.82
N LEU A 2 38.18 -3.18 51.82
CA LEU A 2 37.57 -2.22 50.87
C LEU A 2 37.46 -2.71 49.39
N GLN A 3 36.32 -2.83 48.70
CA GLN A 3 35.02 -2.16 48.83
C GLN A 3 33.90 -3.10 48.36
N SER A 4 32.94 -3.39 49.24
CA SER A 4 31.66 -4.03 48.92
C SER A 4 30.56 -3.12 49.46
N PHE A 5 30.33 -1.97 48.81
CA PHE A 5 29.33 -0.98 49.26
C PHE A 5 28.88 -0.04 48.12
N THR A 6 28.16 -0.55 47.10
CA THR A 6 27.49 0.36 46.14
C THR A 6 26.26 -0.21 45.41
N PHE A 7 25.56 -1.22 45.96
CA PHE A 7 24.38 -1.80 45.27
C PHE A 7 23.04 -1.74 46.03
N ILE A 8 22.97 -1.12 47.21
CA ILE A 8 21.75 -1.16 48.05
C ILE A 8 21.00 0.19 48.15
N ASN A 9 21.57 1.32 47.68
CA ASN A 9 20.94 2.64 47.86
C ASN A 9 20.04 3.14 46.71
N ASN A 10 20.05 2.53 45.52
CA ASN A 10 19.16 2.95 44.42
C ASN A 10 17.74 2.34 44.46
N PHE A 11 17.48 1.36 45.34
CA PHE A 11 16.14 0.75 45.46
C PHE A 11 15.19 1.47 46.43
N ARG A 12 15.69 2.40 47.26
CA ARG A 12 14.85 3.14 48.24
C ARG A 12 14.28 4.46 47.70
N ILE A 13 14.86 5.04 46.65
CA ILE A 13 14.36 6.28 46.04
C ILE A 13 13.23 5.99 45.04
N LEU A 14 13.24 4.83 44.35
CA LEU A 14 12.16 4.43 43.44
C LEU A 14 10.85 3.99 44.14
N LYS A 15 10.89 3.61 45.42
CA LYS A 15 9.67 3.25 46.18
C LYS A 15 8.89 4.45 46.72
N ARG A 16 9.49 5.64 46.85
CA ARG A 16 8.77 6.85 47.29
C ARG A 16 8.07 7.58 46.14
N SER A 17 8.58 7.47 44.91
CA SER A 17 7.93 8.04 43.72
C SER A 17 6.71 7.23 43.24
N HIS A 18 6.61 5.97 43.64
CA HIS A 18 5.53 5.06 43.22
C HIS A 18 4.22 5.25 44.01
N ASN A 19 4.26 5.88 45.18
CA ASN A 19 3.07 6.13 46.00
C ASN A 19 2.44 7.52 45.77
N LEU A 20 3.09 8.41 45.02
CA LEU A 20 2.54 9.74 44.72
C LEU A 20 1.72 9.80 43.40
N PHE A 21 1.88 8.83 42.51
CA PHE A 21 1.18 8.80 41.21
C PHE A 21 -0.14 8.00 41.18
N LYS A 22 -0.61 7.51 42.34
CA LYS A 22 -1.89 6.78 42.47
C LYS A 22 -3.12 7.69 42.67
N ARG A 23 -2.99 9.01 42.56
CA ARG A 23 -4.08 9.96 42.81
C ARG A 23 -4.60 10.74 41.60
N ILE A 24 -4.22 10.39 40.37
CA ILE A 24 -4.70 11.10 39.18
C ILE A 24 -5.18 10.10 38.11
N SER A 25 -6.48 10.18 37.83
CA SER A 25 -7.24 9.59 36.69
C SER A 25 -7.63 8.09 36.73
N PRO A 26 -8.93 7.76 36.52
CA PRO A 26 -9.43 6.37 36.46
C PRO A 26 -8.87 5.50 35.32
N ALA A 27 -8.17 6.08 34.35
CA ALA A 27 -7.70 5.37 33.14
C ALA A 27 -6.50 4.42 33.39
N TYR A 28 -5.82 4.50 34.54
CA TYR A 28 -4.61 3.72 34.80
C TYR A 28 -4.89 2.30 35.36
N ASN A 29 -6.08 2.06 35.92
CA ASN A 29 -6.41 0.77 36.56
C ASN A 29 -6.86 -0.33 35.60
N PHE A 30 -7.21 -0.01 34.35
CA PHE A 30 -7.65 -1.03 33.39
C PHE A 30 -6.47 -1.81 32.76
N HIS A 31 -5.26 -1.23 32.76
CA HIS A 31 -4.10 -1.82 32.08
C HIS A 31 -3.18 -2.69 32.95
N LEU A 32 -3.27 -2.60 34.28
CA LEU A 32 -2.38 -3.36 35.18
C LEU A 32 -2.83 -4.81 35.44
N ASN A 33 -4.07 -5.17 35.13
CA ASN A 33 -4.56 -6.56 35.27
C ASN A 33 -4.14 -7.49 34.11
N GLN A 34 -3.42 -7.00 33.09
CA GLN A 34 -2.88 -7.86 32.03
C GLN A 34 -1.38 -8.18 32.15
N ILE A 35 -0.65 -7.66 33.15
CA ILE A 35 0.82 -7.85 33.28
C ILE A 35 1.20 -8.77 34.47
N ARG A 36 0.26 -9.57 34.98
CA ARG A 36 0.55 -10.58 36.02
C ARG A 36 0.26 -12.01 35.56
N THR A 37 0.98 -12.50 34.55
CA THR A 37 1.21 -13.95 34.39
C THR A 37 2.44 -14.24 33.55
N ILE A 38 3.63 -13.94 34.05
CA ILE A 38 4.87 -14.58 33.59
C ILE A 38 5.72 -14.83 34.83
N PHE A 39 5.74 -16.08 35.31
CA PHE A 39 6.92 -16.83 35.78
C PHE A 39 6.47 -18.15 36.44
N TYR A 40 7.19 -19.23 36.08
CA TYR A 40 7.06 -20.65 36.44
C TYR A 40 5.99 -21.47 35.70
N THR A 41 6.40 -22.32 34.74
CA THR A 41 6.81 -23.72 34.98
C THR A 41 7.46 -24.34 33.73
N ASN A 42 8.40 -25.24 33.99
CA ASN A 42 9.14 -26.07 33.03
C ASN A 42 8.25 -27.18 32.42
N SER A 43 8.68 -27.61 31.22
CA SER A 43 8.39 -28.89 30.54
C SER A 43 7.05 -29.07 29.79
N LYS A 44 7.21 -29.41 28.50
CA LYS A 44 6.31 -30.13 27.57
C LYS A 44 4.87 -29.64 27.45
N GLU A 45 4.58 -28.89 26.37
CA GLU A 45 3.57 -29.26 25.37
C GLU A 45 3.49 -28.23 24.24
N SER A 46 3.59 -28.74 23.01
CA SER A 46 3.50 -28.03 21.75
C SER A 46 2.05 -27.80 21.32
N SER A 47 1.87 -26.86 20.39
CA SER A 47 0.69 -26.70 19.52
C SER A 47 -0.66 -26.41 20.19
N SER A 48 -0.85 -25.21 20.75
CA SER A 48 -2.20 -24.63 20.91
C SER A 48 -2.25 -23.11 21.13
N ARG A 49 -1.11 -22.42 21.34
CA ARG A 49 -1.12 -20.99 21.73
C ARG A 49 -1.00 -19.96 20.60
N LYS A 50 -0.84 -20.36 19.33
CA LYS A 50 -0.80 -19.41 18.20
C LYS A 50 -2.19 -18.89 17.75
N ASN A 51 -3.28 -19.56 18.14
CA ASN A 51 -4.63 -19.19 17.70
C ASN A 51 -5.34 -18.17 18.62
N LEU A 52 -4.84 -17.91 19.84
CA LEU A 52 -5.53 -17.05 20.79
C LEU A 52 -5.25 -15.55 20.60
N CYS A 53 -4.09 -15.20 20.01
CA CYS A 53 -3.70 -13.80 19.79
C CYS A 53 -4.21 -13.23 18.45
N LEU A 54 -4.37 -14.08 17.42
CA LEU A 54 -5.04 -13.69 16.17
C LEU A 54 -6.54 -13.47 16.38
N GLY A 55 -7.20 -14.31 17.20
CA GLY A 55 -8.63 -14.19 17.47
C GLY A 55 -9.02 -12.85 18.12
N LYS A 56 -8.23 -12.33 19.07
CA LYS A 56 -8.56 -11.07 19.78
C LYS A 56 -8.35 -9.80 18.95
N LYS A 57 -7.41 -9.77 18.00
CA LYS A 57 -7.27 -8.63 17.05
C LYS A 57 -8.39 -8.62 16.01
N GLN A 58 -8.86 -9.80 15.61
CA GLN A 58 -9.99 -9.95 14.68
C GLN A 58 -11.34 -9.64 15.35
N LEU A 59 -11.45 -9.82 16.68
CA LEU A 59 -12.64 -9.52 17.47
C LEU A 59 -12.92 -8.01 17.63
N LEU A 60 -11.90 -7.17 17.81
CA LEU A 60 -12.11 -5.70 17.90
C LEU A 60 -12.63 -5.09 16.59
N GLY A 61 -12.22 -5.62 15.43
CA GLY A 61 -12.78 -5.24 14.14
C GLY A 61 -14.15 -5.86 13.84
N ARG A 62 -14.48 -7.02 14.43
CA ARG A 62 -15.76 -7.72 14.24
C ARG A 62 -16.87 -7.28 15.18
N GLU A 63 -16.57 -6.92 16.43
CA GLU A 63 -17.57 -6.40 17.38
C GLU A 63 -18.11 -5.03 16.95
N MET A 64 -17.41 -4.30 16.09
CA MET A 64 -17.89 -3.06 15.47
C MET A 64 -18.72 -3.28 14.19
N ALA A 65 -18.74 -4.49 13.65
CA ALA A 65 -19.38 -4.83 12.37
C ALA A 65 -20.77 -5.51 12.53
N SER A 66 -21.25 -5.73 13.75
CA SER A 66 -22.47 -6.53 14.01
C SER A 66 -23.78 -5.74 13.95
N ASP A 67 -23.75 -4.42 13.83
CA ASP A 67 -24.95 -3.62 13.55
C ASP A 67 -24.99 -3.37 12.04
N GLY A 68 -26.12 -3.64 11.37
CA GLY A 68 -26.31 -3.52 9.91
C GLY A 68 -26.17 -2.09 9.33
N LYS A 69 -25.04 -1.42 9.60
CA LYS A 69 -24.74 -0.01 9.32
C LYS A 69 -23.86 0.21 8.08
N TYR A 70 -23.44 -0.84 7.38
CA TYR A 70 -22.62 -0.71 6.16
C TYR A 70 -23.31 -1.34 4.95
N LEU A 71 -24.46 -0.77 4.55
CA LEU A 71 -25.14 -1.09 3.27
C LEU A 71 -24.38 -0.57 2.03
N ASP A 72 -23.25 0.13 2.22
CA ASP A 72 -22.48 0.83 1.19
C ASP A 72 -21.03 0.33 1.11
N ALA A 73 -20.85 -0.99 1.24
CA ALA A 73 -19.55 -1.63 1.09
C ALA A 73 -19.25 -1.86 -0.39
N HIS A 74 -18.11 -1.37 -0.88
CA HIS A 74 -17.66 -1.64 -2.24
C HIS A 74 -16.54 -2.68 -2.24
N ILE A 75 -16.73 -3.77 -2.97
CA ILE A 75 -15.70 -4.80 -3.11
C ILE A 75 -14.67 -4.33 -4.14
N ILE A 76 -13.39 -4.40 -3.78
CA ILE A 76 -12.27 -4.23 -4.70
C ILE A 76 -11.45 -5.51 -4.80
N ALA A 77 -10.70 -5.66 -5.88
CA ALA A 77 -9.71 -6.72 -6.03
C ALA A 77 -8.31 -6.12 -6.23
N VAL A 78 -7.34 -6.54 -5.42
CA VAL A 78 -5.94 -6.18 -5.60
C VAL A 78 -5.17 -7.38 -6.12
N CYS A 79 -4.48 -7.18 -7.23
CA CYS A 79 -3.82 -8.24 -7.96
C CYS A 79 -2.32 -8.31 -7.66
N GLN A 80 -1.81 -9.51 -7.83
CA GLN A 80 -0.40 -9.83 -7.77
C GLN A 80 -0.03 -10.74 -8.93
N MET A 81 1.06 -10.44 -9.63
CA MET A 81 1.53 -11.27 -10.74
C MET A 81 3.04 -11.24 -10.90
N THR A 82 3.55 -12.05 -11.81
CA THR A 82 4.98 -12.07 -12.19
C THR A 82 5.09 -11.72 -13.67
N SER A 83 5.14 -10.43 -13.99
CA SER A 83 5.33 -9.97 -15.37
C SER A 83 6.74 -10.30 -15.85
N LYS A 84 6.84 -10.74 -17.11
CA LYS A 84 8.09 -11.03 -17.82
C LYS A 84 8.15 -10.26 -19.14
N ASN A 85 9.06 -10.60 -20.05
CA ASN A 85 9.16 -10.01 -21.39
C ASN A 85 8.18 -10.60 -22.43
N ASP A 86 7.28 -11.51 -22.04
CA ASP A 86 6.18 -11.99 -22.90
C ASP A 86 4.90 -11.19 -22.62
N VAL A 87 4.70 -10.12 -23.41
CA VAL A 87 3.53 -9.22 -23.30
C VAL A 87 2.20 -9.96 -23.44
N HIS A 88 2.13 -11.03 -24.24
CA HIS A 88 0.89 -11.79 -24.46
C HIS A 88 0.59 -12.72 -23.28
N ALA A 89 1.62 -13.34 -22.68
CA ALA A 89 1.44 -14.11 -21.45
C ALA A 89 1.02 -13.23 -20.26
N ASN A 90 1.63 -12.04 -20.14
CA ASN A 90 1.26 -11.07 -19.12
C ASN A 90 -0.19 -10.61 -19.30
N PHE A 91 -0.60 -10.31 -20.54
CA PHE A 91 -1.99 -9.95 -20.85
C PHE A 91 -2.98 -11.06 -20.50
N ARG A 92 -2.70 -12.33 -20.86
CA ARG A 92 -3.53 -13.47 -20.47
C ARG A 92 -3.67 -13.58 -18.94
N THR A 93 -2.60 -13.31 -18.20
CA THR A 93 -2.62 -13.28 -16.73
C THR A 93 -3.50 -12.14 -16.22
N CYS A 94 -3.38 -10.94 -16.78
CA CYS A 94 -4.24 -9.81 -16.41
C CYS A 94 -5.71 -10.11 -16.67
N LYS A 95 -6.02 -10.70 -17.83
CA LYS A 95 -7.38 -11.12 -18.19
C LYS A 95 -7.97 -12.10 -17.17
N ASP A 96 -7.25 -13.18 -16.83
CA ASP A 96 -7.69 -14.15 -15.80
C ASP A 96 -7.97 -13.46 -14.46
N LEU A 97 -7.06 -12.57 -14.02
CA LEU A 97 -7.20 -11.87 -12.75
C LEU A 97 -8.42 -10.94 -12.74
N ILE A 98 -8.67 -10.22 -13.84
CA ILE A 98 -9.84 -9.34 -14.01
C ILE A 98 -11.14 -10.14 -14.01
N GLU A 99 -11.22 -11.24 -14.76
CA GLU A 99 -12.40 -12.11 -14.82
C GLU A 99 -12.70 -12.72 -13.44
N ARG A 100 -11.67 -13.20 -12.73
CA ARG A 100 -11.78 -13.71 -11.35
C ARG A 100 -12.16 -12.64 -10.34
N ALA A 101 -11.77 -11.38 -10.56
CA ALA A 101 -12.20 -10.26 -9.73
C ALA A 101 -13.68 -9.94 -9.96
N LYS A 102 -14.13 -9.90 -11.23
CA LYS A 102 -15.54 -9.72 -11.57
C LYS A 102 -16.42 -10.83 -11.01
N ALA A 103 -15.96 -12.08 -11.08
CA ALA A 103 -16.65 -13.23 -10.45
C ALA A 103 -16.82 -13.07 -8.93
N ARG A 104 -15.91 -12.33 -8.27
CA ARG A 104 -15.99 -11.96 -6.85
C ARG A 104 -16.74 -10.64 -6.61
N ARG A 105 -17.44 -10.12 -7.62
CA ARG A 105 -18.25 -8.88 -7.58
C ARG A 105 -17.44 -7.62 -7.27
N ALA A 106 -16.13 -7.62 -7.56
CA ALA A 106 -15.32 -6.43 -7.45
C ALA A 106 -15.85 -5.34 -8.40
N LYS A 107 -15.85 -4.09 -7.94
CA LYS A 107 -16.19 -2.89 -8.72
C LYS A 107 -14.97 -2.26 -9.38
N MET A 108 -13.79 -2.48 -8.80
CA MET A 108 -12.52 -1.99 -9.30
C MET A 108 -11.39 -3.00 -9.06
N VAL A 109 -10.52 -3.17 -10.05
CA VAL A 109 -9.35 -4.06 -10.02
C VAL A 109 -8.07 -3.24 -10.06
N PHE A 110 -7.11 -3.58 -9.21
CA PHE A 110 -5.82 -2.91 -9.13
C PHE A 110 -4.73 -3.88 -9.60
N LEU A 111 -4.12 -3.59 -10.75
CA LEU A 111 -2.98 -4.30 -11.32
C LEU A 111 -1.66 -3.61 -10.91
N PRO A 112 -0.55 -4.36 -10.80
CA PRO A 112 0.71 -3.82 -10.31
C PRO A 112 1.41 -2.89 -11.31
N GLU A 113 2.47 -2.24 -10.83
CA GLU A 113 3.46 -1.58 -11.68
C GLU A 113 4.04 -2.61 -12.67
N ALA A 114 4.33 -2.16 -13.89
CA ALA A 114 4.91 -3.01 -14.94
C ALA A 114 4.09 -4.27 -15.24
N TYR A 115 2.75 -4.19 -15.09
CA TYR A 115 1.86 -5.32 -15.38
C TYR A 115 1.99 -5.78 -16.85
N ASP A 116 2.24 -4.85 -17.76
CA ASP A 116 2.31 -5.10 -19.20
C ASP A 116 3.55 -5.93 -19.58
N TYR A 117 4.73 -5.56 -19.07
CA TYR A 117 5.94 -6.36 -19.19
C TYR A 117 7.05 -5.92 -18.23
N LEU A 118 8.05 -6.78 -18.05
CA LEU A 118 9.36 -6.43 -17.51
C LEU A 118 10.44 -6.97 -18.45
N GLY A 119 11.19 -6.06 -19.08
CA GLY A 119 12.29 -6.41 -19.99
C GLY A 119 13.58 -6.76 -19.25
N GLU A 120 14.41 -7.60 -19.86
CA GLU A 120 15.76 -7.96 -19.40
C GLU A 120 16.76 -6.81 -19.59
N THR A 121 16.52 -5.95 -20.59
CA THR A 121 17.40 -4.82 -20.94
C THR A 121 16.61 -3.55 -21.24
N LYS A 122 17.31 -2.39 -21.20
CA LYS A 122 16.75 -1.10 -21.62
C LYS A 122 16.22 -1.16 -23.06
N GLN A 123 17.03 -1.69 -23.98
CA GLN A 123 16.69 -1.74 -25.40
C GLN A 123 15.45 -2.60 -25.65
N GLU A 124 15.35 -3.74 -24.97
CA GLU A 124 14.18 -4.61 -25.05
C GLU A 124 12.93 -3.90 -24.48
N SER A 125 13.07 -3.21 -23.35
CA SER A 125 11.97 -2.40 -22.79
C SER A 125 11.52 -1.30 -23.77
N LEU A 126 12.44 -0.54 -24.36
CA LEU A 126 12.10 0.49 -25.34
C LEU A 126 11.38 -0.08 -26.56
N ALA A 127 11.80 -1.25 -27.05
CA ALA A 127 11.18 -1.91 -28.18
C ALA A 127 9.75 -2.41 -27.88
N MET A 128 9.48 -2.82 -26.64
CA MET A 128 8.17 -3.30 -26.20
C MET A 128 7.21 -2.17 -25.75
N ALA A 129 7.73 -0.98 -25.43
CA ALA A 129 6.93 0.16 -25.01
C ALA A 129 5.96 0.58 -26.12
N GLN A 130 4.74 0.97 -25.72
CA GLN A 130 3.72 1.44 -26.65
C GLN A 130 3.17 2.78 -26.17
N SER A 131 2.58 3.54 -27.09
CA SER A 131 1.77 4.70 -26.70
C SER A 131 0.55 4.23 -25.89
N ILE A 132 0.10 5.06 -24.96
CA ILE A 132 -1.19 4.88 -24.26
C ILE A 132 -2.39 4.80 -25.20
N LYS A 133 -2.29 5.29 -26.45
CA LYS A 133 -3.33 5.14 -27.48
C LYS A 133 -3.14 3.87 -28.34
N GLY A 134 -2.12 3.07 -28.02
CA GLY A 134 -1.71 1.88 -28.74
C GLY A 134 -2.60 0.67 -28.49
N PRO A 135 -2.38 -0.43 -29.23
CA PRO A 135 -3.23 -1.62 -29.18
C PRO A 135 -3.29 -2.26 -27.79
N ARG A 136 -2.17 -2.34 -27.05
CA ARG A 136 -2.16 -2.96 -25.71
C ARG A 136 -3.07 -2.24 -24.71
N MET A 137 -3.08 -0.92 -24.72
CA MET A 137 -3.97 -0.16 -23.84
C MET A 137 -5.44 -0.31 -24.28
N LYS A 138 -5.70 -0.33 -25.60
CA LYS A 138 -7.05 -0.60 -26.13
C LYS A 138 -7.59 -1.96 -25.71
N GLU A 139 -6.74 -3.00 -25.65
CA GLU A 139 -7.14 -4.31 -25.14
C GLU A 139 -7.55 -4.25 -23.65
N MET A 140 -6.84 -3.49 -22.82
CA MET A 140 -7.21 -3.29 -21.41
C MET A 140 -8.51 -2.48 -21.26
N CYS A 141 -8.70 -1.43 -22.06
CA CYS A 141 -9.95 -0.68 -22.15
C CYS A 141 -11.14 -1.57 -22.53
N GLN A 142 -10.94 -2.44 -23.52
CA GLN A 142 -11.94 -3.40 -23.94
C GLN A 142 -12.27 -4.40 -22.82
N LEU A 143 -11.27 -4.92 -22.10
CA LEU A 143 -11.50 -5.80 -20.95
C LEU A 143 -12.29 -5.12 -19.83
N ALA A 144 -12.02 -3.84 -19.54
CA ALA A 144 -12.78 -3.07 -18.56
C ALA A 144 -14.27 -3.01 -18.93
N LYS A 145 -14.54 -2.71 -20.21
CA LYS A 145 -15.89 -2.63 -20.78
C LYS A 145 -16.62 -3.98 -20.78
N GLU A 146 -15.97 -5.03 -21.28
CA GLU A 146 -16.55 -6.38 -21.37
C GLU A 146 -16.90 -6.96 -20.00
N ASN A 147 -16.10 -6.64 -18.98
CA ASN A 147 -16.32 -7.10 -17.63
C ASN A 147 -17.14 -6.12 -16.78
N ASP A 148 -17.55 -4.96 -17.32
CA ASP A 148 -18.25 -3.90 -16.58
C ASP A 148 -17.55 -3.62 -15.24
N ILE A 149 -16.27 -3.26 -15.30
CA ILE A 149 -15.41 -3.09 -14.12
C ILE A 149 -14.40 -1.97 -14.33
N TRP A 150 -14.09 -1.22 -13.27
CA TRP A 150 -13.03 -0.21 -13.31
C TRP A 150 -11.66 -0.87 -13.17
N LEU A 151 -10.65 -0.33 -13.85
CA LEU A 151 -9.28 -0.81 -13.78
C LEU A 151 -8.32 0.29 -13.31
N SER A 152 -7.41 -0.09 -12.42
CA SER A 152 -6.24 0.66 -12.03
C SER A 152 -5.02 -0.08 -12.59
N LEU A 153 -4.44 0.46 -13.65
CA LEU A 153 -3.34 -0.12 -14.42
C LEU A 153 -2.03 0.49 -13.92
N GLY A 154 -1.42 -0.15 -12.93
CA GLY A 154 -0.51 0.50 -11.98
C GLY A 154 0.87 0.96 -12.46
N GLY A 155 1.15 0.93 -13.75
CA GLY A 155 2.43 1.36 -14.31
C GLY A 155 2.65 0.76 -15.69
N PHE A 156 1.96 1.31 -16.68
CA PHE A 156 2.14 1.02 -18.10
C PHE A 156 3.40 1.69 -18.62
N HIS A 157 4.20 0.98 -19.42
CA HIS A 157 5.38 1.55 -20.06
C HIS A 157 4.98 2.38 -21.28
N ASN A 158 4.62 3.64 -21.04
CA ASN A 158 4.18 4.56 -22.06
C ASN A 158 5.38 5.10 -22.85
N LYS A 159 5.35 4.93 -24.17
CA LYS A 159 6.41 5.45 -25.04
C LYS A 159 6.41 6.98 -24.99
N SER A 160 7.55 7.58 -24.66
CA SER A 160 7.69 9.04 -24.65
C SER A 160 7.60 9.61 -26.07
N THR A 161 6.97 10.77 -26.19
CA THR A 161 7.00 11.61 -27.40
C THR A 161 8.15 12.61 -27.41
N ASP A 162 8.75 12.86 -26.24
CA ASP A 162 9.74 13.92 -26.05
C ASP A 162 11.18 13.39 -26.07
N ASP A 163 11.36 12.09 -25.77
CA ASP A 163 12.65 11.40 -25.79
C ASP A 163 12.49 9.93 -26.19
N GLU A 164 12.86 9.59 -27.43
CA GLU A 164 12.73 8.23 -27.97
C GLU A 164 13.56 7.18 -27.22
N ASN A 165 14.53 7.60 -26.39
CA ASN A 165 15.38 6.71 -25.60
C ASN A 165 14.87 6.47 -24.19
N ARG A 166 13.72 7.06 -23.82
CA ARG A 166 13.08 6.90 -22.51
C ARG A 166 11.58 6.68 -22.63
N ILE A 167 11.00 6.19 -21.55
CA ILE A 167 9.57 5.89 -21.42
C ILE A 167 9.01 6.58 -20.18
N SER A 168 7.71 6.74 -20.09
CA SER A 168 7.05 7.08 -18.82
C SER A 168 6.55 5.81 -18.15
N ASN A 169 6.58 5.80 -16.81
CA ASN A 169 5.91 4.80 -16.00
C ASN A 169 4.54 5.39 -15.60
N THR A 170 3.51 5.03 -16.36
CA THR A 170 2.21 5.70 -16.32
C THR A 170 1.17 4.83 -15.63
N HIS A 171 0.65 5.27 -14.49
CA HIS A 171 -0.53 4.71 -13.86
C HIS A 171 -1.77 5.21 -14.58
N VAL A 172 -2.63 4.31 -15.07
CA VAL A 172 -3.85 4.64 -15.80
C VAL A 172 -5.09 4.16 -15.04
N ILE A 173 -6.10 5.02 -14.91
CA ILE A 173 -7.44 4.61 -14.46
C ILE A 173 -8.36 4.53 -15.66
N VAL A 174 -9.02 3.38 -15.81
CA VAL A 174 -10.01 3.11 -16.86
C VAL A 174 -11.35 2.82 -16.22
N ASP A 175 -12.42 3.45 -16.72
CA ASP A 175 -13.78 3.21 -16.26
C ASP A 175 -14.40 1.93 -16.85
N ASN A 176 -15.61 1.58 -16.39
CA ASN A 176 -16.36 0.43 -16.90
C ASN A 176 -16.96 0.62 -18.30
N ASN A 177 -16.83 1.80 -18.92
CA ASN A 177 -17.15 2.00 -20.34
C ASN A 177 -15.93 1.73 -21.24
N GLY A 178 -14.75 1.55 -20.65
CA GLY A 178 -13.48 1.39 -21.34
C GLY A 178 -12.75 2.71 -21.60
N GLU A 179 -13.18 3.80 -20.98
CA GLU A 179 -12.58 5.13 -21.16
C GLU A 179 -11.46 5.38 -20.16
N ILE A 180 -10.35 5.97 -20.63
CA ILE A 180 -9.28 6.44 -19.75
C ILE A 180 -9.75 7.72 -19.08
N VAL A 181 -9.95 7.68 -17.76
CA VAL A 181 -10.45 8.83 -16.99
C VAL A 181 -9.34 9.62 -16.33
N SER A 182 -8.16 9.02 -16.14
CA SER A 182 -6.99 9.71 -15.60
C SER A 182 -5.70 8.94 -15.83
N THR A 183 -4.59 9.67 -15.82
CA THR A 183 -3.22 9.15 -15.96
C THR A 183 -2.31 9.87 -14.99
N TYR A 184 -1.37 9.16 -14.39
CA TYR A 184 -0.31 9.72 -13.55
C TYR A 184 1.03 9.12 -13.96
N ASP A 185 2.00 9.98 -14.30
CA ASP A 185 3.37 9.57 -14.55
C ASP A 185 4.17 9.58 -13.25
N LYS A 186 4.92 8.50 -12.98
CA LYS A 186 5.72 8.34 -11.76
C LYS A 186 6.63 9.54 -11.53
N ALA A 187 6.37 10.32 -10.49
CA ALA A 187 7.17 11.50 -10.15
C ALA A 187 8.54 11.12 -9.59
N HIS A 188 8.60 10.14 -8.67
CA HIS A 188 9.85 9.74 -8.03
C HIS A 188 10.44 8.49 -8.68
N LEU A 189 11.51 8.66 -9.46
CA LEU A 189 12.25 7.56 -10.06
C LEU A 189 13.23 6.94 -9.07
N PHE A 190 13.34 5.61 -9.09
CA PHE A 190 14.21 4.85 -8.20
C PHE A 190 15.65 4.81 -8.70
N ASP A 191 16.45 5.73 -8.19
CA ASP A 191 17.89 5.77 -8.40
C ASP A 191 18.63 5.39 -7.11
N VAL A 192 19.34 4.26 -7.15
CA VAL A 192 20.22 3.78 -6.07
C VAL A 192 21.59 3.49 -6.65
N ASP A 193 22.60 4.12 -6.07
CA ASP A 193 24.02 3.93 -6.39
C ASP A 193 24.78 3.66 -5.08
N ILE A 194 24.74 2.41 -4.62
CA ILE A 194 25.45 1.99 -3.41
C ILE A 194 26.86 1.58 -3.81
N LYS A 195 27.87 2.16 -3.16
CA LYS A 195 29.28 1.74 -3.31
C LYS A 195 29.39 0.25 -2.96
N ASP A 196 29.90 -0.54 -3.90
CA ASP A 196 30.02 -2.00 -3.82
C ASP A 196 28.67 -2.74 -3.65
N GLY A 197 27.56 -2.08 -3.97
CA GLY A 197 26.20 -2.63 -3.86
C GLY A 197 25.39 -2.53 -5.16
N PRO A 198 24.06 -2.74 -5.08
CA PRO A 198 23.18 -2.63 -6.24
C PRO A 198 23.22 -1.22 -6.84
N LYS A 199 23.40 -1.16 -8.16
CA LYS A 199 23.25 0.06 -8.96
C LYS A 199 22.02 -0.09 -9.84
N LEU A 200 21.00 0.72 -9.58
CA LEU A 200 19.79 0.78 -10.38
C LEU A 200 19.47 2.26 -10.61
N LYS A 201 19.41 2.68 -11.87
CA LYS A 201 19.05 4.05 -12.25
C LYS A 201 17.81 4.00 -13.14
N GLU A 202 16.64 4.11 -12.52
CA GLU A 202 15.37 4.19 -13.26
C GLU A 202 15.35 5.45 -14.14
N SER A 203 15.98 6.55 -13.70
CA SER A 203 16.09 7.80 -14.48
C SER A 203 16.82 7.67 -15.82
N ALA A 204 17.65 6.64 -15.98
CA ALA A 204 18.32 6.36 -17.25
C ALA A 204 17.36 5.79 -18.32
N ASN A 205 16.21 5.28 -17.89
CA ASN A 205 15.22 4.61 -18.75
C ASN A 205 13.89 5.35 -18.75
N CYS A 206 13.54 6.01 -17.66
CA CYS A 206 12.24 6.63 -17.47
C CYS A 206 12.32 8.16 -17.37
N ILE A 207 11.26 8.83 -17.81
CA ILE A 207 11.04 10.27 -17.61
C ILE A 207 10.21 10.43 -16.32
N PRO A 208 10.61 11.32 -15.39
CA PRO A 208 9.80 11.59 -14.20
C PRO A 208 8.55 12.38 -14.59
N GLY A 209 7.43 12.04 -13.95
CA GLY A 209 6.24 12.88 -13.98
C GLY A 209 6.50 14.25 -13.33
N ASN A 210 5.75 15.27 -13.75
CA ASN A 210 5.96 16.66 -13.37
C ASN A 210 4.81 17.26 -12.54
N GLU A 211 3.76 16.48 -12.24
CA GLU A 211 2.58 16.93 -11.51
C GLU A 211 2.03 15.87 -10.55
N ILE A 212 1.31 16.34 -9.53
CA ILE A 212 0.49 15.46 -8.67
C ILE A 212 -0.93 15.58 -9.17
N VAL A 213 -1.45 14.50 -9.75
CA VAL A 213 -2.80 14.48 -10.33
C VAL A 213 -3.84 14.39 -9.21
N PRO A 214 -4.89 15.23 -9.22
CA PRO A 214 -5.95 15.18 -8.21
C PRO A 214 -6.65 13.81 -8.14
N PRO A 215 -7.15 13.39 -6.95
CA PRO A 215 -7.85 12.12 -6.80
C PRO A 215 -9.07 11.98 -7.72
N VAL A 216 -9.18 10.82 -8.38
CA VAL A 216 -10.24 10.51 -9.34
C VAL A 216 -11.46 9.97 -8.61
N THR A 217 -12.66 10.49 -8.90
CA THR A 217 -13.91 9.92 -8.38
C THR A 217 -14.21 8.60 -9.08
N THR A 218 -14.34 7.53 -8.29
CA THR A 218 -14.65 6.17 -8.78
C THR A 218 -15.81 5.57 -8.00
N PRO A 219 -16.39 4.42 -8.42
CA PRO A 219 -17.43 3.73 -7.67
C PRO A 219 -17.00 3.23 -6.29
N VAL A 220 -15.70 3.23 -5.97
CA VAL A 220 -15.17 2.77 -4.67
C VAL A 220 -14.66 3.92 -3.79
N GLY A 221 -14.78 5.17 -4.24
CA GLY A 221 -14.29 6.37 -3.55
C GLY A 221 -13.33 7.18 -4.41
N LYS A 222 -12.78 8.26 -3.83
CA LYS A 222 -11.77 9.08 -4.51
C LYS A 222 -10.40 8.41 -4.45
N VAL A 223 -9.86 8.04 -5.60
CA VAL A 223 -8.60 7.31 -5.75
C VAL A 223 -7.46 8.27 -6.09
N GLY A 224 -6.50 8.41 -5.17
CA GLY A 224 -5.22 9.08 -5.41
C GLY A 224 -4.20 8.12 -6.01
N MET A 225 -3.57 8.53 -7.11
CA MET A 225 -2.60 7.74 -7.86
C MET A 225 -1.17 8.06 -7.43
N ALA A 226 -0.40 7.01 -7.17
CA ALA A 226 1.04 7.06 -6.95
C ALA A 226 1.64 5.70 -7.36
N ILE A 227 2.94 5.62 -7.59
CA ILE A 227 3.58 4.39 -8.07
C ILE A 227 4.83 4.10 -7.24
N CYS A 228 4.87 2.91 -6.65
CA CYS A 228 6.07 2.29 -6.09
C CYS A 228 6.94 3.20 -5.22
N TYR A 229 7.99 3.80 -5.80
CA TYR A 229 8.94 4.59 -5.06
C TYR A 229 8.34 5.87 -4.45
N ASP A 230 7.24 6.37 -5.01
CA ASP A 230 6.42 7.44 -4.42
C ASP A 230 5.99 7.12 -2.97
N LEU A 231 5.85 5.83 -2.63
CA LEU A 231 5.54 5.36 -1.28
C LEU A 231 6.52 5.89 -0.23
N ARG A 232 7.78 6.16 -0.60
CA ARG A 232 8.79 6.64 0.34
C ARG A 232 8.63 8.11 0.72
N PHE A 233 7.86 8.87 -0.04
CA PHE A 233 7.72 10.32 0.09
C PHE A 233 6.34 10.63 0.71
N PRO A 234 6.25 10.87 2.04
CA PRO A 234 4.96 11.13 2.70
C PRO A 234 4.23 12.33 2.10
N GLU A 235 4.95 13.31 1.56
CA GLU A 235 4.40 14.52 0.92
C GLU A 235 3.45 14.19 -0.23
N MET A 236 3.74 13.14 -1.01
CA MET A 236 2.84 12.66 -2.08
C MET A 236 1.49 12.21 -1.51
N ALA A 237 1.54 11.33 -0.50
CA ALA A 237 0.34 10.80 0.13
C ALA A 237 -0.46 11.87 0.88
N LEU A 238 0.23 12.76 1.60
CA LEU A 238 -0.38 13.89 2.28
C LEU A 238 -1.03 14.88 1.30
N SER A 239 -0.39 15.15 0.17
CA SER A 239 -0.94 15.99 -0.89
C SER A 239 -2.24 15.41 -1.47
N LEU A 240 -2.25 14.13 -1.84
CA LEU A 240 -3.42 13.44 -2.36
C LEU A 240 -4.56 13.38 -1.34
N ALA A 241 -4.25 13.08 -0.07
CA ALA A 241 -5.23 13.03 1.00
C ALA A 241 -5.82 14.41 1.31
N LYS A 242 -5.01 15.48 1.29
CA LYS A 242 -5.49 16.86 1.43
C LYS A 242 -6.41 17.28 0.29
N GLN A 243 -6.20 16.75 -0.92
CA GLN A 243 -7.10 16.91 -2.07
C GLN A 243 -8.37 16.02 -1.98
N GLY A 244 -8.55 15.31 -0.85
CA GLY A 244 -9.77 14.56 -0.55
C GLY A 244 -9.73 13.10 -0.99
N ALA A 245 -8.55 12.49 -1.14
CA ALA A 245 -8.47 11.05 -1.40
C ALA A 245 -9.12 10.23 -0.27
N ASP A 246 -9.85 9.19 -0.66
CA ASP A 246 -10.38 8.15 0.23
C ASP A 246 -9.49 6.90 0.18
N ILE A 247 -8.92 6.64 -1.00
CA ILE A 247 -8.01 5.53 -1.30
C ILE A 247 -6.73 6.11 -1.90
N LEU A 248 -5.58 5.68 -1.39
CA LEU A 248 -4.27 5.91 -2.00
C LEU A 248 -3.76 4.62 -2.61
N THR A 249 -3.11 4.73 -3.76
CA THR A 249 -2.59 3.55 -4.48
C THR A 249 -1.07 3.59 -4.57
N PHE A 250 -0.45 2.43 -4.42
CA PHE A 250 0.99 2.25 -4.63
C PHE A 250 1.28 0.94 -5.39
N PRO A 251 0.74 0.75 -6.60
CA PRO A 251 1.16 -0.34 -7.48
C PRO A 251 2.68 -0.38 -7.61
N SER A 252 3.26 -1.58 -7.49
CA SER A 252 4.70 -1.70 -7.27
C SER A 252 5.34 -2.96 -7.81
N ALA A 253 6.58 -2.83 -8.24
CA ALA A 253 7.53 -3.92 -8.45
C ALA A 253 8.67 -3.83 -7.42
N PHE A 254 8.29 -3.81 -6.13
CA PHE A 254 9.21 -3.61 -5.01
C PHE A 254 10.28 -4.71 -4.95
N THR A 255 11.55 -4.33 -4.78
CA THR A 255 12.65 -5.31 -4.73
C THR A 255 12.53 -6.19 -3.48
N PHE A 256 12.90 -7.47 -3.60
CA PHE A 256 12.76 -8.44 -2.51
C PHE A 256 13.37 -7.95 -1.17
N THR A 257 14.63 -7.52 -1.18
CA THR A 257 15.35 -7.08 0.03
C THR A 257 14.73 -5.85 0.70
N THR A 258 14.30 -4.86 -0.07
CA THR A 258 13.66 -3.67 0.53
C THR A 258 12.21 -3.94 0.89
N GLY A 259 11.54 -4.84 0.18
CA GLY A 259 10.18 -5.27 0.46
C GLY A 259 10.06 -5.96 1.81
N THR A 260 10.97 -6.89 2.11
CA THR A 260 11.00 -7.61 3.41
C THR A 260 11.11 -6.68 4.61
N ALA A 261 11.70 -5.50 4.46
CA ALA A 261 11.92 -4.56 5.56
C ALA A 261 10.91 -3.40 5.58
N HIS A 262 10.51 -2.89 4.41
CA HIS A 262 9.84 -1.59 4.32
C HIS A 262 8.41 -1.65 3.79
N TRP A 263 8.03 -2.69 3.04
CA TRP A 263 6.76 -2.71 2.29
C TRP A 263 5.55 -2.47 3.19
N GLU A 264 5.30 -3.37 4.15
CA GLU A 264 4.15 -3.27 5.04
C GLU A 264 4.21 -2.01 5.91
N VAL A 265 5.40 -1.70 6.48
CA VAL A 265 5.58 -0.57 7.39
C VAL A 265 5.23 0.74 6.69
N LEU A 266 5.72 0.95 5.46
CA LEU A 266 5.43 2.17 4.71
C LEU A 266 3.96 2.25 4.33
N LEU A 267 3.36 1.19 3.77
CA LEU A 267 1.95 1.19 3.38
C LEU A 267 1.02 1.51 4.55
N ARG A 268 1.28 0.89 5.71
CA ARG A 268 0.52 1.15 6.93
C ARG A 268 0.73 2.56 7.45
N SER A 269 1.96 3.08 7.36
CA SER A 269 2.26 4.47 7.75
C SER A 269 1.46 5.45 6.90
N ARG A 270 1.41 5.26 5.58
CA ARG A 270 0.60 6.09 4.67
C ARG A 270 -0.88 6.03 5.03
N ALA A 271 -1.42 4.84 5.31
CA ALA A 271 -2.82 4.69 5.67
C ALA A 271 -3.16 5.45 6.96
N ILE A 272 -2.32 5.30 8.00
CA ILE A 272 -2.52 5.92 9.31
C ILE A 272 -2.42 7.45 9.24
N GLU A 273 -1.37 7.98 8.61
CA GLU A 273 -1.10 9.42 8.64
C GLU A 273 -2.04 10.24 7.74
N THR A 274 -2.62 9.58 6.72
CA THR A 274 -3.58 10.20 5.79
C THR A 274 -5.03 9.90 6.13
N GLN A 275 -5.29 8.86 6.92
CA GLN A 275 -6.63 8.33 7.20
C GLN A 275 -7.37 7.98 5.90
N CYS A 276 -6.65 7.28 5.02
CA CYS A 276 -7.15 6.74 3.75
C CYS A 276 -6.95 5.23 3.76
N TYR A 277 -7.77 4.51 2.98
CA TYR A 277 -7.37 3.16 2.58
C TYR A 277 -6.11 3.22 1.73
N VAL A 278 -5.25 2.21 1.82
CA VAL A 278 -4.10 2.05 0.93
C VAL A 278 -4.22 0.75 0.18
N VAL A 279 -4.18 0.81 -1.15
CA VAL A 279 -4.28 -0.35 -2.04
C VAL A 279 -2.99 -0.48 -2.85
N ALA A 280 -2.29 -1.60 -2.68
CA ALA A 280 -0.97 -1.79 -3.28
C ALA A 280 -0.91 -3.14 -4.01
N ALA A 281 -1.16 -3.09 -5.32
CA ALA A 281 -0.94 -4.22 -6.21
C ALA A 281 0.57 -4.43 -6.41
N ALA A 282 1.02 -5.68 -6.48
CA ALA A 282 2.46 -5.98 -6.47
C ALA A 282 2.90 -6.96 -7.55
N GLN A 283 4.10 -6.76 -8.09
CA GLN A 283 4.84 -7.84 -8.74
C GLN A 283 5.40 -8.79 -7.67
N ILE A 284 5.48 -10.09 -7.98
CA ILE A 284 6.07 -11.11 -7.11
C ILE A 284 7.09 -11.96 -7.88
N GLY A 285 8.02 -12.59 -7.15
CA GLY A 285 8.84 -13.66 -7.68
C GLY A 285 9.95 -13.17 -8.60
N GLN A 286 10.53 -14.08 -9.38
CA GLN A 286 11.60 -13.76 -10.32
C GLN A 286 11.00 -13.21 -11.62
N THR A 287 11.10 -11.90 -11.83
CA THR A 287 10.51 -11.21 -12.98
C THR A 287 11.47 -11.13 -14.17
N THR A 288 12.77 -10.99 -13.91
CA THR A 288 13.84 -11.00 -14.93
C THR A 288 15.04 -11.80 -14.43
N SER A 289 16.07 -12.03 -15.23
CA SER A 289 17.31 -12.68 -14.78
C SER A 289 17.98 -12.02 -13.55
N LYS A 290 17.77 -10.71 -13.37
CA LYS A 290 18.43 -9.89 -12.33
C LYS A 290 17.48 -9.34 -11.26
N ARG A 291 16.16 -9.46 -11.45
CA ARG A 291 15.15 -8.85 -10.58
C ARG A 291 14.23 -9.88 -9.94
N LYS A 292 14.18 -9.84 -8.61
CA LYS A 292 13.20 -10.55 -7.79
C LYS A 292 12.33 -9.52 -7.05
N CYS A 293 11.01 -9.64 -7.22
CA CYS A 293 10.03 -8.77 -6.58
C CYS A 293 9.46 -9.42 -5.32
N TYR A 294 9.09 -8.58 -4.34
CA TYR A 294 8.65 -9.03 -3.02
C TYR A 294 7.25 -9.66 -3.03
N GLY A 295 6.32 -9.14 -3.83
CA GLY A 295 4.91 -9.50 -3.75
C GLY A 295 4.24 -8.85 -2.55
N HIS A 296 3.45 -9.64 -1.82
CA HIS A 296 2.61 -9.19 -0.70
C HIS A 296 1.67 -8.04 -1.09
N ALA A 297 1.03 -8.13 -2.26
CA ALA A 297 -0.03 -7.20 -2.64
C ALA A 297 -1.10 -7.16 -1.54
N MET A 298 -1.54 -5.97 -1.14
CA MET A 298 -2.39 -5.81 0.04
C MET A 298 -3.31 -4.60 0.01
N VAL A 299 -4.29 -4.63 0.91
CA VAL A 299 -5.15 -3.50 1.26
C VAL A 299 -4.99 -3.21 2.76
N VAL A 300 -4.76 -1.94 3.08
CA VAL A 300 -4.68 -1.43 4.45
C VAL A 300 -5.83 -0.47 4.70
N ASP A 301 -6.49 -0.58 5.85
CA ASP A 301 -7.58 0.31 6.25
C ASP A 301 -7.08 1.67 6.79
N PRO A 302 -7.95 2.67 6.95
CA PRO A 302 -7.57 3.99 7.49
C PRO A 302 -6.99 4.00 8.90
N TRP A 303 -7.08 2.88 9.65
CA TRP A 303 -6.50 2.71 10.98
C TRP A 303 -5.15 1.98 10.94
N GLY A 304 -4.68 1.59 9.75
CA GLY A 304 -3.42 0.89 9.54
C GLY A 304 -3.51 -0.62 9.72
N THR A 305 -4.70 -1.22 9.70
CA THR A 305 -4.90 -2.68 9.72
C THR A 305 -4.80 -3.24 8.31
N VAL A 306 -3.99 -4.26 8.09
CA VAL A 306 -3.97 -5.01 6.82
C VAL A 306 -5.23 -5.89 6.77
N ILE A 307 -6.17 -5.54 5.89
CA ILE A 307 -7.49 -6.20 5.80
C ILE A 307 -7.56 -7.26 4.69
N ALA A 308 -6.65 -7.20 3.72
CA ALA A 308 -6.49 -8.23 2.70
C ALA A 308 -5.04 -8.26 2.22
N GLN A 309 -4.52 -9.46 1.94
CA GLN A 309 -3.17 -9.65 1.39
C GLN A 309 -3.12 -10.92 0.54
N CYS A 310 -2.41 -10.87 -0.60
CA CYS A 310 -2.15 -12.03 -1.44
C CYS A 310 -1.18 -13.01 -0.77
N HIS A 311 -1.31 -14.29 -1.13
CA HIS A 311 -0.31 -15.32 -0.84
C HIS A 311 0.94 -15.15 -1.70
N GLU A 312 1.96 -15.99 -1.52
CA GLU A 312 3.25 -15.90 -2.24
C GLU A 312 3.20 -16.48 -3.67
N GLU A 313 2.14 -16.15 -4.43
CA GLU A 313 1.94 -16.60 -5.82
C GLU A 313 1.16 -15.57 -6.65
N THR A 314 1.11 -15.76 -7.97
CA THR A 314 0.22 -14.97 -8.84
C THR A 314 -1.23 -15.20 -8.46
N GLY A 315 -1.97 -14.12 -8.20
CA GLY A 315 -3.33 -14.21 -7.71
C GLY A 315 -3.93 -12.85 -7.37
N LEU A 316 -5.03 -12.87 -6.65
CA LEU A 316 -5.68 -11.66 -6.15
C LEU A 316 -6.29 -11.93 -4.78
N CYS A 317 -6.42 -10.88 -3.98
CA CYS A 317 -7.28 -10.85 -2.81
C CYS A 317 -8.35 -9.76 -2.97
N VAL A 318 -9.43 -9.88 -2.21
CA VAL A 318 -10.55 -8.93 -2.22
C VAL A 318 -10.67 -8.26 -0.86
N ALA A 319 -11.12 -7.01 -0.86
CA ALA A 319 -11.39 -6.24 0.33
C ALA A 319 -12.68 -5.43 0.15
N GLU A 320 -13.34 -5.13 1.27
CA GLU A 320 -14.47 -4.22 1.31
C GLU A 320 -14.01 -2.82 1.72
N ILE A 321 -14.39 -1.82 0.93
CA ILE A 321 -14.15 -0.41 1.23
C ILE A 321 -15.43 0.19 1.80
N HIS A 322 -15.32 0.79 2.98
CA HIS A 322 -16.44 1.43 3.68
C HIS A 322 -16.19 2.93 3.83
N HIS A 323 -16.93 3.75 3.07
CA HIS A 323 -16.80 5.21 3.10
C HIS A 323 -17.12 5.79 4.48
N GLN A 324 -18.12 5.22 5.17
CA GLN A 324 -18.50 5.67 6.49
C GLN A 324 -17.40 5.40 7.53
N TYR A 325 -16.59 4.37 7.36
CA TYR A 325 -15.46 4.08 8.26
C TYR A 325 -14.37 5.14 8.15
N ILE A 326 -14.08 5.64 6.95
CA ILE A 326 -13.16 6.76 6.74
C ILE A 326 -13.62 7.99 7.53
N LYS A 327 -14.90 8.34 7.43
CA LYS A 327 -15.50 9.46 8.16
C LYS A 327 -15.37 9.28 9.67
N GLN A 328 -15.72 8.09 10.19
CA GLN A 328 -15.61 7.76 11.61
C GLN A 328 -14.17 7.90 12.13
N VAL A 329 -13.18 7.38 11.40
CA VAL A 329 -11.76 7.48 11.77
C VAL A 329 -11.31 8.95 11.84
N ARG A 330 -11.69 9.76 10.83
CA ARG A 330 -11.36 11.18 10.76
C ARG A 330 -12.05 12.00 11.87
N GLU A 331 -13.29 11.65 12.23
CA GLU A 331 -14.03 12.28 13.33
C GLU A 331 -13.43 11.94 14.71
N GLN A 332 -13.10 10.68 14.94
CA GLN A 332 -12.55 10.22 16.23
C GLN A 332 -11.09 10.65 16.44
N MET A 333 -10.35 10.84 15.36
CA MET A 333 -8.94 11.22 15.38
C MET A 333 -8.68 12.33 14.36
N PRO A 334 -9.04 13.60 14.64
CA PRO A 334 -9.02 14.68 13.65
C PRO A 334 -7.61 15.24 13.40
N VAL A 335 -6.65 14.40 13.02
CA VAL A 335 -5.23 14.78 12.86
C VAL A 335 -5.02 15.91 11.85
N TRP A 336 -5.90 16.01 10.85
CA TRP A 336 -5.84 17.08 9.85
C TRP A 336 -6.09 18.47 10.44
N SER A 337 -6.95 18.61 11.45
CA SER A 337 -7.18 19.90 12.14
C SER A 337 -6.08 20.25 13.14
N HIS A 338 -5.26 19.26 13.54
CA HIS A 338 -4.15 19.44 14.47
C HIS A 338 -2.84 19.84 13.79
N ARG A 339 -2.83 19.89 12.44
CA ARG A 339 -1.65 20.26 11.66
C ARG A 339 -1.25 21.72 11.92
N ARG A 340 0.05 21.94 12.17
CA ARG A 340 0.68 23.25 12.44
C ARG A 340 1.34 23.82 11.19
N THR A 341 0.53 24.22 10.22
CA THR A 341 1.01 24.84 8.96
C THR A 341 1.75 26.16 9.18
N ASP A 342 1.58 26.78 10.35
CA ASP A 342 2.37 27.92 10.82
C ASP A 342 3.84 27.57 11.13
N LEU A 343 4.14 26.30 11.43
CA LEU A 343 5.50 25.86 11.81
C LEU A 343 6.28 25.25 10.64
N TYR A 344 5.64 24.43 9.82
CA TYR A 344 6.30 23.67 8.75
C TYR A 344 5.78 24.00 7.35
N GLY A 345 5.03 25.09 7.22
CA GLY A 345 4.40 25.49 5.96
C GLY A 345 3.19 24.62 5.61
N ASP A 346 2.52 25.02 4.53
CA ASP A 346 1.37 24.29 4.02
C ASP A 346 1.73 23.51 2.75
N LEU A 347 1.31 22.25 2.68
CA LEU A 347 1.42 21.46 1.45
C LEU A 347 0.45 22.03 0.42
N LYS A 348 0.97 22.72 -0.59
CA LYS A 348 0.21 23.21 -1.73
C LYS A 348 0.50 22.31 -2.93
N PRO A 349 -0.40 21.38 -3.29
CA PRO A 349 -0.32 20.75 -4.59
C PRO A 349 -0.38 21.87 -5.64
N ASN A 350 0.50 21.84 -6.63
CA ASN A 350 0.38 22.73 -7.78
C ASN A 350 -0.94 22.36 -8.48
N LEU A 351 -1.95 23.23 -8.35
CA LEU A 351 -3.23 23.14 -9.05
C LEU A 351 -3.15 23.90 -10.37
#